data_AF-A0A6I3SVM3-F1
#
_entry.id   AF-A0A6I3SVM3-F1
#
_cell.length_a   1.000
_cell.length_b   1.000
_cell.length_c   1.000
_cell.angle_alpha   90.00
_cell.angle_beta   90.00
_cell.angle_gamma   90.00
#
_symmetry.space_group_name_H-M   'P 1'
#
loop_
_entity.id
_entity.type
_entity.pdbx_description
1 polymer ?
#
loop_
_entity_poly.entity_id
_entity_poly.type
_entity_poly.pdbx_seq_one_letter_code
_entity_poly.pdbx_strand_id
1 'polypeptide(L)'
;MTDLPFDPVKLMREHPEKMRIPGGLFYPHGPDDYIGAVPALSGVLFFHGGHELAVREAICACFDEYEAVAKAHLTWLWRAEPPVGPNKIAYPKAKPMRELMKQLSANHMVSFAYTSGKQSVDAGDWEFQVYGLQGWRAKMGDWGTSALRFAIPLLSLDDHPTLFQSMFVSFARRLHALHGYGGHALVLSAARSNENEAFEAYLGGMLNGLDAGDLIQAAADAEKGIKTVSWLTAVNYTMVKQLGGLDVLRSELPRDWFALYDYGDGLVVQAGPAPEGAPVESDGKPARLVLPNALFKPLRAPEVGMHTGSVNGEPRFAGWAAQHWLKRLDVEEEELMAYKNKLLGEPKLTPATTLPERL
;
A
#
# COMPACT_ATOMS: atom_id res chain seq x y z
N MET A 1 -23.96 7.63 15.89
CA MET A 1 -23.61 8.71 14.93
C MET A 1 -22.25 8.33 14.38
N THR A 2 -22.23 7.62 13.25
CA THR A 2 -21.12 6.79 12.79
C THR A 2 -20.44 7.31 11.53
N ASP A 3 -20.86 8.48 11.04
CA ASP A 3 -20.32 9.07 9.83
C ASP A 3 -19.47 10.27 10.18
N LEU A 4 -18.31 10.37 9.52
CA LEU A 4 -17.59 11.63 9.39
C LEU A 4 -18.62 12.73 9.02
N PRO A 5 -18.45 13.99 9.46
CA PRO A 5 -19.42 15.06 9.19
C PRO A 5 -19.62 15.35 7.68
N PHE A 6 -18.85 14.69 6.83
CA PHE A 6 -18.95 14.67 5.38
C PHE A 6 -18.60 13.27 4.85
N ASP A 7 -19.18 12.89 3.72
CA ASP A 7 -18.74 11.73 2.95
C ASP A 7 -17.43 12.10 2.22
N PRO A 8 -16.29 11.48 2.55
CA PRO A 8 -15.00 11.82 1.94
C PRO A 8 -14.95 11.51 0.44
N VAL A 9 -15.74 10.54 -0.06
CA VAL A 9 -15.85 10.25 -1.50
C VAL A 9 -16.63 11.37 -2.19
N LYS A 10 -17.73 11.81 -1.59
CA LYS A 10 -18.48 12.97 -2.07
C LYS A 10 -17.65 14.26 -2.01
N LEU A 11 -16.94 14.50 -0.92
CA LEU A 11 -16.06 15.67 -0.76
C LEU A 11 -14.98 15.66 -1.84
N MET A 12 -14.36 14.52 -2.12
CA MET A 12 -13.37 14.42 -3.18
C MET A 12 -13.97 14.63 -4.58
N ARG A 13 -15.20 14.15 -4.83
CA ARG A 13 -15.89 14.35 -6.12
C ARG A 13 -16.26 15.82 -6.35
N GLU A 14 -16.76 16.50 -5.32
CA GLU A 14 -17.24 17.88 -5.40
C GLU A 14 -16.12 18.91 -5.18
N HIS A 15 -15.08 18.53 -4.43
CA HIS A 15 -13.99 19.39 -3.97
C HIS A 15 -12.64 18.64 -3.90
N PRO A 16 -12.11 18.13 -5.03
CA PRO A 16 -10.84 17.39 -5.03
C PRO A 16 -9.67 18.24 -4.51
N GLU A 17 -9.73 19.55 -4.60
CA GLU A 17 -8.76 20.49 -4.02
C GLU A 17 -8.70 20.41 -2.49
N LYS A 18 -9.81 20.10 -1.81
CA LYS A 18 -9.87 19.96 -0.35
C LYS A 18 -9.23 18.66 0.13
N MET A 19 -8.94 17.73 -0.77
CA MET A 19 -8.23 16.48 -0.48
C MET A 19 -6.70 16.64 -0.57
N ARG A 20 -6.21 17.79 -1.04
CA ARG A 20 -4.77 18.08 -1.12
C ARG A 20 -4.31 18.67 0.20
N ILE A 21 -3.50 17.92 0.93
CA ILE A 21 -3.01 18.34 2.24
C ILE A 21 -1.75 19.19 2.04
N PRO A 22 -1.68 20.40 2.63
CA PRO A 22 -0.48 21.23 2.57
C PRO A 22 0.75 20.51 3.12
N GLY A 23 1.88 20.74 2.48
CA GLY A 23 3.18 20.22 2.90
C GLY A 23 3.60 20.71 4.28
N GLY A 24 4.13 19.82 5.12
CA GLY A 24 4.65 20.21 6.44
C GLY A 24 3.57 20.74 7.39
N LEU A 25 2.30 20.35 7.24
CA LEU A 25 1.17 20.89 8.00
C LEU A 25 1.38 20.89 9.54
N PHE A 26 2.08 19.89 10.06
CA PHE A 26 2.38 19.75 11.50
C PHE A 26 3.81 20.14 11.89
N TYR A 27 4.56 20.81 11.01
CA TYR A 27 5.88 21.33 11.35
C TYR A 27 5.79 22.67 12.09
N PRO A 28 6.78 23.02 12.94
CA PRO A 28 6.73 24.22 13.78
C PRO A 28 6.55 25.55 13.01
N HIS A 29 7.07 25.64 11.78
CA HIS A 29 6.96 26.86 10.96
C HIS A 29 5.65 26.94 10.17
N GLY A 30 4.75 25.95 10.33
CA GLY A 30 3.49 25.88 9.62
C GLY A 30 3.62 25.27 8.22
N PRO A 31 2.51 25.26 7.44
CA PRO A 31 2.49 24.64 6.12
C PRO A 31 3.35 25.40 5.11
N ASP A 32 4.05 24.64 4.26
CA ASP A 32 4.85 25.12 3.14
C ASP A 32 4.02 25.17 1.82
N ASP A 33 4.53 25.90 0.83
CA ASP A 33 3.90 26.04 -0.51
C ASP A 33 4.15 24.83 -1.43
N TYR A 34 3.64 23.66 -1.01
CA TYR A 34 3.56 22.45 -1.83
C TYR A 34 2.46 21.51 -1.31
N ILE A 35 2.10 20.50 -2.08
CA ILE A 35 1.17 19.45 -1.63
C ILE A 35 1.95 18.34 -0.93
N GLY A 36 1.71 18.18 0.37
CA GLY A 36 2.39 17.20 1.23
C GLY A 36 1.85 15.79 1.10
N ALA A 37 0.54 15.66 0.97
CA ALA A 37 -0.13 14.37 0.89
C ALA A 37 -1.44 14.44 0.08
N VAL A 38 -1.81 13.31 -0.53
CA VAL A 38 -3.09 13.13 -1.23
C VAL A 38 -3.68 11.76 -0.89
N PRO A 39 -4.95 11.66 -0.48
CA PRO A 39 -5.65 10.38 -0.30
C PRO A 39 -5.80 9.63 -1.62
N ALA A 40 -5.44 8.34 -1.62
CA ALA A 40 -5.46 7.49 -2.80
C ALA A 40 -5.79 6.03 -2.42
N LEU A 41 -6.01 5.21 -3.45
CA LEU A 41 -5.85 3.77 -3.31
C LEU A 41 -4.40 3.43 -3.54
N SER A 42 -3.77 2.75 -2.60
CA SER A 42 -2.36 2.37 -2.68
C SER A 42 -2.20 0.88 -2.45
N GLY A 43 -1.37 0.23 -3.26
CA GLY A 43 -0.99 -1.17 -3.13
C GLY A 43 0.51 -1.28 -2.91
N VAL A 44 0.91 -2.11 -1.94
CA VAL A 44 2.31 -2.39 -1.61
C VAL A 44 2.54 -3.90 -1.71
N LEU A 45 3.61 -4.29 -2.39
CA LEU A 45 4.03 -5.68 -2.54
C LEU A 45 5.52 -5.81 -2.19
N PHE A 46 5.85 -6.80 -1.36
CA PHE A 46 7.22 -7.14 -0.98
C PHE A 46 7.69 -8.39 -1.73
N PHE A 47 8.90 -8.35 -2.25
CA PHE A 47 9.46 -9.42 -3.08
C PHE A 47 11.00 -9.47 -2.96
N HIS A 48 11.60 -10.58 -3.37
CA HIS A 48 13.05 -10.72 -3.41
C HIS A 48 13.63 -10.42 -4.79
N GLY A 49 14.96 -10.29 -4.87
CA GLY A 49 15.65 -10.32 -6.15
C GLY A 49 15.54 -9.03 -6.97
N GLY A 50 15.24 -7.86 -6.40
CA GLY A 50 15.18 -6.58 -7.14
C GLY A 50 16.48 -6.19 -7.89
N HIS A 51 17.60 -6.85 -7.58
CA HIS A 51 18.86 -6.71 -8.32
C HIS A 51 18.99 -7.65 -9.54
N GLU A 52 18.15 -8.67 -9.64
CA GLU A 52 18.17 -9.68 -10.69
C GLU A 52 17.52 -9.17 -11.97
N LEU A 53 18.05 -9.59 -13.13
CA LEU A 53 17.57 -9.13 -14.43
C LEU A 53 16.11 -9.51 -14.69
N ALA A 54 15.71 -10.74 -14.33
CA ALA A 54 14.34 -11.22 -14.53
C ALA A 54 13.33 -10.42 -13.70
N VAL A 55 13.64 -10.15 -12.43
CA VAL A 55 12.78 -9.36 -11.54
C VAL A 55 12.72 -7.90 -11.99
N ARG A 56 13.83 -7.33 -12.49
CA ARG A 56 13.83 -5.99 -13.08
C ARG A 56 12.93 -5.88 -14.31
N GLU A 57 12.93 -6.89 -15.17
CA GLU A 57 11.99 -6.95 -16.28
C GLU A 57 10.54 -7.09 -15.79
N ALA A 58 10.28 -7.88 -14.74
CA ALA A 58 8.97 -7.96 -14.11
C ALA A 58 8.49 -6.61 -13.55
N ILE A 59 9.37 -5.85 -12.89
CA ILE A 59 9.07 -4.47 -12.43
C ILE A 59 8.72 -3.57 -13.63
N CYS A 60 9.47 -3.66 -14.73
CA CYS A 60 9.17 -2.90 -15.94
C CYS A 60 7.80 -3.28 -16.52
N ALA A 61 7.45 -4.56 -16.53
CA ALA A 61 6.13 -5.01 -16.97
C ALA A 61 5.01 -4.51 -16.06
N CYS A 62 5.21 -4.48 -14.73
CA CYS A 62 4.28 -3.82 -13.80
C CYS A 62 4.13 -2.34 -14.12
N PHE A 63 5.23 -1.65 -14.42
CA PHE A 63 5.18 -0.24 -14.81
C PHE A 63 4.46 -0.02 -16.14
N ASP A 64 4.64 -0.88 -17.16
CA ASP A 64 3.91 -0.75 -18.43
C ASP A 64 2.39 -0.83 -18.24
N GLU A 65 1.92 -1.80 -17.42
CA GLU A 65 0.50 -1.95 -17.12
C GLU A 65 -0.04 -0.72 -16.36
N TYR A 66 0.73 -0.22 -15.39
CA TYR A 66 0.38 1.01 -14.68
C TYR A 66 0.38 2.24 -15.60
N GLU A 67 1.41 2.38 -16.44
CA GLU A 67 1.60 3.48 -17.37
C GLU A 67 0.47 3.51 -18.41
N ALA A 68 -0.06 2.36 -18.83
CA ALA A 68 -1.19 2.28 -19.76
C ALA A 68 -2.42 3.09 -19.29
N VAL A 69 -2.62 3.22 -17.98
CA VAL A 69 -3.69 4.04 -17.39
C VAL A 69 -3.20 5.38 -16.84
N ALA A 70 -1.98 5.44 -16.31
CA ALA A 70 -1.48 6.62 -15.63
C ALA A 70 -0.77 7.64 -16.54
N LYS A 71 -0.35 7.27 -17.76
CA LYS A 71 0.55 8.06 -18.62
C LYS A 71 0.14 9.51 -18.82
N ALA A 72 -1.17 9.77 -18.97
CA ALA A 72 -1.67 11.13 -19.17
C ALA A 72 -1.56 12.02 -17.91
N HIS A 73 -1.34 11.43 -16.74
CA HIS A 73 -1.32 12.08 -15.44
C HIS A 73 0.10 12.24 -14.87
N LEU A 74 1.06 11.41 -15.31
CA LEU A 74 2.43 11.43 -14.81
C LEU A 74 3.17 12.71 -15.24
N THR A 75 3.82 13.36 -14.28
CA THR A 75 4.50 14.65 -14.47
C THR A 75 5.98 14.58 -14.13
N TRP A 76 6.38 13.76 -13.17
CA TRP A 76 7.75 13.69 -12.68
C TRP A 76 8.25 12.26 -12.51
N LEU A 77 9.55 12.08 -12.72
CA LEU A 77 10.33 10.90 -12.37
C LEU A 77 11.43 11.33 -11.39
N TRP A 78 11.47 10.67 -10.24
CA TRP A 78 12.56 10.70 -9.28
C TRP A 78 13.35 9.39 -9.30
N ARG A 79 14.68 9.48 -9.14
CA ARG A 79 15.59 8.34 -9.04
C ARG A 79 16.64 8.60 -7.96
N ALA A 80 16.81 7.69 -7.02
CA ALA A 80 17.93 7.77 -6.08
C ALA A 80 19.19 7.13 -6.69
N GLU A 81 20.34 7.80 -6.52
CA GLU A 81 21.67 7.33 -6.99
C GLU A 81 21.74 6.91 -8.47
N PRO A 82 21.23 7.71 -9.43
CA PRO A 82 21.33 7.33 -10.83
C PRO A 82 22.81 7.32 -11.26
N PRO A 83 23.28 6.28 -11.99
CA PRO A 83 24.66 6.24 -12.49
C PRO A 83 24.92 7.34 -13.52
N VAL A 84 23.88 7.76 -14.26
CA VAL A 84 23.96 8.79 -15.30
C VAL A 84 22.70 9.65 -15.30
N GLY A 85 22.89 10.94 -15.54
CA GLY A 85 21.83 11.93 -15.71
C GLY A 85 21.22 12.40 -14.39
N PRO A 86 20.20 13.27 -14.45
CA PRO A 86 19.62 13.86 -13.26
C PRO A 86 18.79 12.84 -12.45
N ASN A 87 18.72 13.08 -11.14
CA ASN A 87 17.87 12.35 -10.19
C ASN A 87 16.39 12.79 -10.24
N LYS A 88 16.09 13.89 -10.95
CA LYS A 88 14.74 14.42 -11.18
C LYS A 88 14.55 14.76 -12.65
N ILE A 89 13.49 14.25 -13.26
CA ILE A 89 13.18 14.46 -14.69
C ILE A 89 11.67 14.73 -14.82
N ALA A 90 11.28 15.67 -15.68
CA ALA A 90 9.89 15.77 -16.10
C ALA A 90 9.51 14.52 -16.92
N TYR A 91 8.45 13.82 -16.55
CA TYR A 91 8.08 12.53 -17.14
C TYR A 91 8.04 12.52 -18.68
N PRO A 92 7.49 13.55 -19.38
CA PRO A 92 7.52 13.59 -20.86
C PRO A 92 8.92 13.61 -21.48
N LYS A 93 9.95 13.91 -20.69
CA LYS A 93 11.37 13.91 -21.10
C LYS A 93 12.12 12.69 -20.58
N ALA A 94 11.49 11.85 -19.77
CA ALA A 94 12.10 10.64 -19.23
C ALA A 94 12.24 9.58 -20.34
N LYS A 95 13.33 8.83 -20.29
CA LYS A 95 13.46 7.61 -21.11
C LYS A 95 12.56 6.51 -20.52
N PRO A 96 12.12 5.53 -21.32
CA PRO A 96 11.38 4.37 -20.82
C PRO A 96 12.10 3.68 -19.66
N MET A 97 11.34 3.17 -18.67
CA MET A 97 11.91 2.54 -17.47
C MET A 97 12.92 1.43 -17.82
N ARG A 98 12.62 0.59 -18.82
CA ARG A 98 13.54 -0.46 -19.29
C ARG A 98 14.89 0.07 -19.74
N GLU A 99 14.92 1.21 -20.43
CA GLU A 99 16.19 1.82 -20.85
C GLU A 99 17.01 2.33 -19.67
N LEU A 100 16.33 2.88 -18.66
CA LEU A 100 16.97 3.33 -17.43
C LEU A 100 17.48 2.14 -16.60
N MET A 101 16.71 1.05 -16.51
CA MET A 101 17.11 -0.17 -15.81
C MET A 101 18.32 -0.87 -16.44
N LYS A 102 18.47 -0.84 -17.77
CA LYS A 102 19.63 -1.39 -18.48
C LYS A 102 20.96 -0.73 -18.09
N GLN A 103 20.91 0.49 -17.55
CA GLN A 103 22.11 1.21 -17.08
C GLN A 103 22.52 0.80 -15.66
N LEU A 104 21.66 0.08 -14.93
CA LEU A 104 21.92 -0.35 -13.56
C LEU A 104 22.61 -1.71 -13.57
N SER A 105 23.80 -1.80 -12.97
CA SER A 105 24.37 -3.09 -12.60
C SER A 105 23.62 -3.73 -11.42
N ALA A 106 23.88 -5.01 -11.12
CA ALA A 106 23.27 -5.70 -9.97
C ALA A 106 23.55 -5.01 -8.62
N ASN A 107 24.63 -4.23 -8.50
CA ASN A 107 24.98 -3.53 -7.27
C ASN A 107 24.46 -2.10 -7.20
N HIS A 108 23.83 -1.59 -8.26
CA HIS A 108 23.10 -0.33 -8.19
C HIS A 108 21.73 -0.57 -7.55
N MET A 109 21.30 0.41 -6.75
CA MET A 109 19.96 0.44 -6.22
C MET A 109 18.95 0.62 -7.36
N VAL A 110 17.85 -0.12 -7.33
CA VAL A 110 16.70 0.16 -8.18
C VAL A 110 15.82 1.12 -7.39
N SER A 111 15.77 2.38 -7.77
CA SER A 111 14.93 3.38 -7.10
C SER A 111 14.31 4.29 -8.14
N PHE A 112 13.00 4.17 -8.30
CA PHE A 112 12.21 5.01 -9.20
C PHE A 112 10.93 5.41 -8.48
N ALA A 113 10.53 6.68 -8.62
CA ALA A 113 9.21 7.16 -8.24
C ALA A 113 8.66 8.02 -9.37
N TYR A 114 7.60 7.55 -10.02
CA TYR A 114 6.83 8.30 -11.02
C TYR A 114 5.62 8.90 -10.32
N THR A 115 5.44 10.21 -10.42
CA THR A 115 4.39 10.93 -9.68
C THR A 115 3.61 11.88 -10.60
N SER A 116 2.42 12.27 -10.15
CA SER A 116 1.50 13.20 -10.84
C SER A 116 1.45 14.60 -10.21
N GLY A 117 2.36 14.91 -9.27
CA GLY A 117 2.43 16.22 -8.62
C GLY A 117 2.61 17.36 -9.62
N LYS A 118 1.96 18.50 -9.41
CA LYS A 118 2.09 19.66 -10.32
C LYS A 118 3.52 20.21 -10.27
N GLN A 119 3.99 20.52 -9.08
CA GLN A 119 5.40 20.78 -8.80
C GLN A 119 6.12 19.45 -8.56
N SER A 120 7.45 19.43 -8.75
CA SER A 120 8.22 18.19 -8.53
C SER A 120 8.19 17.69 -7.09
N VAL A 121 7.90 18.59 -6.14
CA VAL A 121 7.79 18.30 -4.71
C VAL A 121 6.36 18.03 -4.26
N ASP A 122 5.37 18.18 -5.14
CA ASP A 122 3.98 17.89 -4.79
C ASP A 122 3.76 16.37 -4.76
N ALA A 123 3.01 15.90 -3.76
CA ALA A 123 2.32 14.62 -3.83
C ALA A 123 1.27 14.63 -4.95
N GLY A 124 0.99 13.45 -5.50
CA GLY A 124 -0.04 13.24 -6.52
C GLY A 124 -0.86 12.00 -6.22
N ASP A 125 -2.06 11.92 -6.78
CA ASP A 125 -2.99 10.79 -6.64
C ASP A 125 -2.62 9.59 -7.55
N TRP A 126 -1.75 9.81 -8.53
CA TRP A 126 -1.03 8.77 -9.26
C TRP A 126 0.43 8.70 -8.82
N GLU A 127 0.85 7.53 -8.32
CA GLU A 127 2.24 7.20 -8.01
C GLU A 127 2.60 5.77 -8.43
N PHE A 128 3.82 5.58 -8.94
CA PHE A 128 4.46 4.26 -9.02
C PHE A 128 5.87 4.37 -8.46
N GLN A 129 6.12 3.71 -7.35
CA GLN A 129 7.38 3.71 -6.63
C GLN A 129 7.94 2.29 -6.53
N VAL A 130 9.23 2.12 -6.80
CA VAL A 130 9.93 0.85 -6.59
C VAL A 130 11.24 1.06 -5.86
N TYR A 131 11.51 0.18 -4.90
CA TYR A 131 12.74 0.02 -4.19
C TYR A 131 13.25 -1.42 -4.38
N GLY A 132 14.37 -1.57 -5.08
CA GLY A 132 15.05 -2.85 -5.26
C GLY A 132 16.40 -2.84 -4.55
N LEU A 133 16.57 -3.83 -3.66
CA LEU A 133 17.76 -4.01 -2.86
C LEU A 133 18.99 -4.29 -3.74
N GLN A 134 20.14 -3.70 -3.42
CA GLN A 134 21.40 -3.98 -4.13
C GLN A 134 21.80 -5.44 -3.98
N GLY A 135 22.41 -6.04 -5.01
CA GLY A 135 22.77 -7.46 -5.01
C GLY A 135 23.77 -7.85 -3.92
N TRP A 136 24.67 -6.95 -3.51
CA TRP A 136 25.56 -7.23 -2.37
C TRP A 136 24.83 -7.27 -1.02
N ARG A 137 23.81 -6.41 -0.81
CA ARG A 137 22.96 -6.43 0.39
C ARG A 137 22.06 -7.66 0.42
N ALA A 138 21.47 -8.01 -0.72
CA ALA A 138 20.67 -9.22 -0.86
C ALA A 138 21.46 -10.49 -0.50
N LYS A 139 22.77 -10.54 -0.82
CA LYS A 139 23.65 -11.66 -0.46
C LYS A 139 23.98 -11.74 1.03
N MET A 140 23.93 -10.62 1.76
CA MET A 140 24.11 -10.64 3.23
C MET A 140 22.90 -11.25 3.93
N GLY A 141 21.70 -11.05 3.37
CA GLY A 141 20.47 -11.73 3.80
C GLY A 141 19.77 -11.13 5.02
N ASP A 142 20.22 -9.97 5.52
CA ASP A 142 19.70 -9.32 6.72
C ASP A 142 19.17 -7.89 6.48
N TRP A 143 19.14 -7.44 5.22
CA TRP A 143 18.68 -6.11 4.82
C TRP A 143 17.19 -6.05 4.40
N GLY A 144 16.48 -7.17 4.54
CA GLY A 144 15.07 -7.30 4.16
C GLY A 144 14.84 -7.44 2.66
N THR A 145 13.68 -6.96 2.21
CA THR A 145 13.12 -7.22 0.88
C THR A 145 13.28 -6.05 -0.09
N SER A 146 12.90 -6.28 -1.35
CA SER A 146 12.54 -5.23 -2.30
C SER A 146 11.03 -4.96 -2.19
N ALA A 147 10.59 -3.78 -2.60
CA ALA A 147 9.19 -3.39 -2.52
C ALA A 147 8.74 -2.56 -3.71
N LEU A 148 7.47 -2.71 -4.08
CA LEU A 148 6.78 -1.91 -5.08
C LEU A 148 5.55 -1.32 -4.42
N ARG A 149 5.35 -0.01 -4.62
CA ARG A 149 4.13 0.71 -4.30
C ARG A 149 3.54 1.30 -5.57
N PHE A 150 2.23 1.21 -5.73
CA PHE A 150 1.52 1.98 -6.76
C PHE A 150 0.26 2.57 -6.16
N ALA A 151 -0.16 3.73 -6.68
CA ALA A 151 -1.36 4.41 -6.27
C ALA A 151 -2.17 4.94 -7.46
N ILE A 152 -3.49 4.94 -7.30
CA ILE A 152 -4.44 5.54 -8.22
C ILE A 152 -5.46 6.39 -7.44
N PRO A 153 -6.12 7.37 -8.09
CA PRO A 153 -7.14 8.19 -7.46
C PRO A 153 -8.28 7.33 -6.89
N LEU A 154 -8.78 7.69 -5.71
CA LEU A 154 -9.89 7.00 -5.05
C LEU A 154 -11.15 6.90 -5.95
N LEU A 155 -11.42 7.91 -6.79
CA LEU A 155 -12.55 7.93 -7.72
C LEU A 155 -12.45 6.89 -8.84
N SER A 156 -11.29 6.27 -9.04
CA SER A 156 -11.09 5.29 -10.14
C SER A 156 -12.01 4.07 -10.00
N LEU A 157 -12.49 3.76 -8.78
CA LEU A 157 -13.41 2.64 -8.56
C LEU A 157 -14.84 2.90 -9.04
N ASP A 158 -15.23 4.16 -9.24
CA ASP A 158 -16.58 4.49 -9.72
C ASP A 158 -16.74 4.09 -11.20
N ASP A 159 -15.72 4.37 -12.02
CA ASP A 159 -15.69 4.07 -13.44
C ASP A 159 -15.13 2.67 -13.74
N HIS A 160 -14.17 2.23 -12.93
CA HIS A 160 -13.43 0.97 -13.12
C HIS A 160 -13.29 0.19 -11.80
N PRO A 161 -14.37 -0.44 -11.30
CA PRO A 161 -14.45 -1.01 -9.96
C PRO A 161 -13.50 -2.18 -9.67
N THR A 162 -12.87 -2.76 -10.72
CA THR A 162 -11.93 -3.87 -10.61
C THR A 162 -10.50 -3.53 -11.06
N LEU A 163 -10.25 -2.29 -11.50
CA LEU A 163 -8.94 -1.88 -12.04
C LEU A 163 -7.82 -2.08 -11.02
N PHE A 164 -8.05 -1.63 -9.78
CA PHE A 164 -7.06 -1.71 -8.72
C PHE A 164 -6.75 -3.16 -8.33
N GLN A 165 -7.79 -3.99 -8.14
CA GLN A 165 -7.65 -5.42 -7.82
C GLN A 165 -6.89 -6.15 -8.94
N SER A 166 -7.22 -5.86 -10.20
CA SER A 166 -6.54 -6.44 -11.37
C SER A 166 -5.05 -6.15 -11.35
N MET A 167 -4.66 -4.88 -11.19
CA MET A 167 -3.25 -4.49 -11.12
C MET A 167 -2.55 -5.13 -9.92
N PHE A 168 -3.18 -5.13 -8.74
CA PHE A 168 -2.60 -5.71 -7.53
C PHE A 168 -2.31 -7.21 -7.69
N VAL A 169 -3.27 -7.99 -8.20
CA VAL A 169 -3.09 -9.43 -8.46
C VAL A 169 -2.06 -9.68 -9.57
N SER A 170 -2.11 -8.90 -10.65
CA SER A 170 -1.14 -8.96 -11.76
C SER A 170 0.29 -8.70 -11.28
N PHE A 171 0.49 -7.69 -10.43
CA PHE A 171 1.80 -7.33 -9.91
C PHE A 171 2.29 -8.37 -8.90
N ALA A 172 1.42 -8.88 -8.03
CA ALA A 172 1.77 -9.95 -7.11
C ALA A 172 2.27 -11.19 -7.85
N ARG A 173 1.62 -11.54 -8.97
CA ARG A 173 2.01 -12.65 -9.86
C ARG A 173 3.38 -12.40 -10.51
N ARG A 174 3.57 -11.25 -11.15
CA ARG A 174 4.83 -10.94 -11.87
C ARG A 174 6.04 -10.85 -10.95
N LEU A 175 5.84 -10.33 -9.75
CA LEU A 175 6.91 -10.13 -8.77
C LEU A 175 7.13 -11.33 -7.86
N HIS A 176 6.33 -12.40 -7.99
CA HIS A 176 6.39 -13.53 -7.07
C HIS A 176 6.31 -13.06 -5.61
N ALA A 177 5.31 -12.21 -5.32
CA ALA A 177 5.24 -11.48 -4.06
C ALA A 177 5.21 -12.40 -2.84
N LEU A 178 5.98 -12.03 -1.81
CA LEU A 178 5.99 -12.70 -0.51
C LEU A 178 4.69 -12.45 0.24
N HIS A 179 4.33 -11.17 0.32
CA HIS A 179 3.08 -10.66 0.85
C HIS A 179 2.94 -9.19 0.46
N GLY A 180 1.80 -8.62 0.81
CA GLY A 180 1.50 -7.21 0.56
C GLY A 180 0.08 -6.86 0.95
N TYR A 181 -0.27 -5.60 0.78
CA TYR A 181 -1.57 -5.07 1.15
C TYR A 181 -1.98 -3.93 0.21
N GLY A 182 -3.28 -3.74 0.03
CA GLY A 182 -3.80 -2.64 -0.78
C GLY A 182 -5.14 -2.14 -0.28
N GLY A 183 -5.33 -0.82 -0.28
CA GLY A 183 -6.51 -0.17 0.26
C GLY A 183 -6.35 1.36 0.30
N HIS A 184 -7.02 2.03 1.23
CA HIS A 184 -6.83 3.47 1.42
C HIS A 184 -5.45 3.77 2.00
N ALA A 185 -4.79 4.79 1.48
CA ALA A 185 -3.55 5.33 2.04
C ALA A 185 -3.43 6.83 1.72
N LEU A 186 -2.40 7.48 2.26
CA LEU A 186 -1.92 8.76 1.76
C LEU A 186 -0.70 8.55 0.87
N VAL A 187 -0.73 9.10 -0.34
CA VAL A 187 0.51 9.30 -1.11
C VAL A 187 1.18 10.56 -0.57
N LEU A 188 2.37 10.40 0.01
CA LEU A 188 3.17 11.51 0.50
C LEU A 188 4.05 12.06 -0.62
N SER A 189 4.55 13.30 -0.45
CA SER A 189 5.55 13.84 -1.35
C SER A 189 6.79 12.93 -1.39
N ALA A 190 7.09 12.36 -2.56
CA ALA A 190 8.27 11.52 -2.75
C ALA A 190 9.59 12.25 -2.44
N ALA A 191 9.61 13.58 -2.53
CA ALA A 191 10.79 14.41 -2.26
C ALA A 191 10.87 14.88 -0.79
N ARG A 192 9.77 14.82 -0.05
CA ARG A 192 9.60 15.40 1.30
C ARG A 192 8.70 14.51 2.16
N SER A 193 8.92 13.20 2.14
CA SER A 193 8.03 12.26 2.83
C SER A 193 8.07 12.48 4.34
N ASN A 194 9.27 12.66 4.89
CA ASN A 194 9.49 12.89 6.32
C ASN A 194 8.66 14.07 6.85
N GLU A 195 8.64 15.20 6.13
CA GLU A 195 7.88 16.39 6.53
C GLU A 195 6.36 16.16 6.60
N ASN A 196 5.87 15.09 5.97
CA ASN A 196 4.45 14.80 5.82
C ASN A 196 4.00 13.53 6.57
N GLU A 197 4.91 12.72 7.11
CA GLU A 197 4.52 11.51 7.87
C GLU A 197 3.71 11.87 9.12
N ALA A 198 3.91 13.07 9.69
CA ALA A 198 3.15 13.50 10.87
C ALA A 198 1.65 13.62 10.60
N PHE A 199 1.28 14.09 9.41
CA PHE A 199 -0.13 14.13 9.01
C PHE A 199 -0.68 12.73 8.72
N GLU A 200 0.14 11.87 8.12
CA GLU A 200 -0.22 10.46 7.93
C GLU A 200 -0.44 9.74 9.27
N ALA A 201 0.40 10.00 10.28
CA ALA A 201 0.26 9.44 11.62
C ALA A 201 -1.03 9.91 12.29
N TYR A 202 -1.34 11.21 12.20
CA TYR A 202 -2.58 11.77 12.71
C TYR A 202 -3.81 11.12 12.04
N LEU A 203 -3.86 11.07 10.71
CA LEU A 203 -5.01 10.51 9.99
C LEU A 203 -5.13 9.00 10.18
N GLY A 204 -4.01 8.27 10.14
CA GLY A 204 -3.96 6.83 10.40
C GLY A 204 -4.32 6.46 11.84
N GLY A 205 -4.20 7.40 12.78
CA GLY A 205 -4.70 7.25 14.15
C GLY A 205 -6.22 7.39 14.28
N MET A 206 -6.88 7.96 13.27
CA MET A 206 -8.33 8.15 13.23
C MET A 206 -9.06 7.12 12.36
N LEU A 207 -8.35 6.43 11.46
CA LEU A 207 -8.91 5.53 10.45
C LEU A 207 -8.23 4.15 10.50
N ASN A 208 -8.92 3.14 11.05
CA ASN A 208 -8.36 1.78 11.18
C ASN A 208 -8.09 1.11 9.82
N GLY A 209 -8.75 1.54 8.75
CA GLY A 209 -8.58 0.97 7.42
C GLY A 209 -7.57 1.72 6.54
N LEU A 210 -6.98 2.82 7.04
CA LEU A 210 -5.96 3.58 6.34
C LEU A 210 -4.59 2.96 6.56
N ASP A 211 -3.87 2.68 5.48
CA ASP A 211 -2.46 2.31 5.51
C ASP A 211 -1.55 3.52 5.79
N ALA A 212 -0.43 3.27 6.47
CA ALA A 212 0.57 4.28 6.79
C ALA A 212 1.99 3.69 6.81
N GLY A 213 2.99 4.55 6.61
CA GLY A 213 4.41 4.22 6.75
C GLY A 213 5.19 4.25 5.44
N ASP A 214 6.51 4.33 5.58
CA ASP A 214 7.46 4.41 4.49
C ASP A 214 7.72 3.03 3.85
N LEU A 215 7.80 3.02 2.51
CA LEU A 215 7.98 1.80 1.72
C LEU A 215 9.31 1.09 2.06
N ILE A 216 10.39 1.85 2.24
CA ILE A 216 11.73 1.30 2.44
C ILE A 216 11.86 0.75 3.87
N GLN A 217 11.32 1.47 4.85
CA GLN A 217 11.28 0.98 6.24
C GLN A 217 10.46 -0.31 6.36
N ALA A 218 9.28 -0.36 5.74
CA ALA A 218 8.47 -1.57 5.73
C ALA A 218 9.17 -2.74 5.01
N ALA A 219 9.91 -2.46 3.94
CA ALA A 219 10.65 -3.48 3.19
C ALA A 219 11.77 -4.13 4.01
N ALA A 220 12.41 -3.37 4.92
CA ALA A 220 13.46 -3.88 5.80
C ALA A 220 12.95 -4.94 6.79
N ASP A 221 11.67 -4.87 7.18
CA ASP A 221 11.05 -5.79 8.13
C ASP A 221 10.13 -6.83 7.48
N ALA A 222 9.86 -6.73 6.18
CA ALA A 222 8.90 -7.59 5.50
C ALA A 222 9.27 -9.09 5.53
N GLU A 223 10.53 -9.48 5.74
CA GLU A 223 10.87 -10.90 5.92
C GLU A 223 10.38 -11.47 7.27
N LYS A 224 10.15 -10.59 8.25
CA LYS A 224 9.75 -10.97 9.61
C LYS A 224 8.25 -11.27 9.73
N GLY A 225 7.47 -10.94 8.70
CA GLY A 225 6.03 -11.17 8.66
C GLY A 225 5.27 -10.06 7.95
N ILE A 226 3.95 -10.16 7.96
CA ILE A 226 3.08 -9.15 7.35
C ILE A 226 2.96 -7.92 8.25
N LYS A 227 2.95 -6.71 7.64
CA LYS A 227 2.72 -5.46 8.38
C LYS A 227 1.26 -5.33 8.82
N THR A 228 0.32 -5.59 7.91
CA THR A 228 -1.09 -5.38 8.16
C THR A 228 -1.94 -6.18 7.17
N VAL A 229 -3.23 -6.28 7.47
CA VAL A 229 -4.27 -6.67 6.53
C VAL A 229 -4.97 -5.41 6.03
N SER A 230 -5.47 -5.44 4.80
CA SER A 230 -6.25 -4.36 4.23
C SER A 230 -7.36 -4.91 3.33
N TRP A 231 -7.98 -4.05 2.52
CA TRP A 231 -8.99 -4.44 1.55
C TRP A 231 -8.48 -5.57 0.65
N LEU A 232 -7.25 -5.45 0.15
CA LEU A 232 -6.51 -6.53 -0.49
C LEU A 232 -5.34 -6.92 0.41
N THR A 233 -5.12 -8.22 0.59
CA THR A 233 -3.97 -8.76 1.33
C THR A 233 -3.37 -9.91 0.53
N ALA A 234 -2.13 -9.78 0.08
CA ALA A 234 -1.39 -10.85 -0.59
C ALA A 234 -0.59 -11.66 0.45
N VAL A 235 -0.62 -12.99 0.33
CA VAL A 235 0.21 -13.91 1.13
C VAL A 235 0.67 -15.07 0.26
N ASN A 236 1.95 -15.45 0.36
CA ASN A 236 2.49 -16.59 -0.38
C ASN A 236 1.99 -17.94 0.18
N TYR A 237 2.16 -19.01 -0.61
CA TYR A 237 1.70 -20.34 -0.19
C TYR A 237 2.43 -20.91 1.03
N THR A 238 3.66 -20.46 1.31
CA THR A 238 4.35 -20.81 2.56
C THR A 238 3.59 -20.27 3.77
N MET A 239 3.13 -19.02 3.71
CA MET A 239 2.29 -18.39 4.73
C MET A 239 0.92 -19.04 4.83
N VAL A 240 0.26 -19.30 3.69
CA VAL A 240 -1.04 -20.00 3.66
C VAL A 240 -0.94 -21.38 4.34
N LYS A 241 0.16 -22.11 4.13
CA LYS A 241 0.39 -23.41 4.79
C LYS A 241 0.55 -23.27 6.30
N GLN A 242 1.22 -22.22 6.78
CA GLN A 242 1.35 -21.94 8.23
C GLN A 242 -0.01 -21.69 8.90
N LEU A 243 -0.99 -21.19 8.15
CA LEU A 243 -2.36 -20.98 8.61
C LEU A 243 -3.25 -22.24 8.54
N GLY A 244 -2.68 -23.38 8.13
CA GLY A 244 -3.44 -24.63 7.96
C GLY A 244 -3.96 -24.87 6.54
N GLY A 245 -3.61 -24.02 5.57
CA GLY A 245 -3.89 -24.24 4.15
C GLY A 245 -5.15 -23.52 3.64
N LEU A 246 -5.42 -23.69 2.35
CA LEU A 246 -6.51 -23.01 1.64
C LEU A 246 -7.90 -23.34 2.21
N ASP A 247 -8.11 -24.56 2.70
CA ASP A 247 -9.41 -24.96 3.26
C ASP A 247 -9.74 -24.19 4.55
N VAL A 248 -8.73 -23.91 5.38
CA VAL A 248 -8.90 -23.07 6.58
C VAL A 248 -9.26 -21.64 6.17
N LEU A 249 -8.55 -21.06 5.20
CA LEU A 249 -8.87 -19.73 4.67
C LEU A 249 -10.31 -19.65 4.16
N ARG A 250 -10.76 -20.64 3.39
CA ARG A 250 -12.13 -20.69 2.86
C ARG A 250 -13.20 -20.85 3.95
N SER A 251 -12.88 -21.58 5.02
CA SER A 251 -13.77 -21.76 6.17
C SER A 251 -13.90 -20.49 6.98
N GLU A 252 -12.78 -19.82 7.27
CA GLU A 252 -12.75 -18.62 8.10
C GLU A 252 -13.17 -17.36 7.36
N LEU A 253 -13.04 -17.33 6.03
CA LEU A 253 -13.36 -16.20 5.16
C LEU A 253 -14.42 -16.59 4.11
N PRO A 254 -15.73 -16.48 4.43
CA PRO A 254 -16.79 -16.92 3.53
C PRO A 254 -16.88 -16.13 2.22
N ARG A 255 -17.11 -16.85 1.13
CA ARG A 255 -17.09 -16.34 -0.27
C ARG A 255 -18.05 -15.20 -0.61
N ASP A 256 -19.05 -14.97 0.23
CA ASP A 256 -20.02 -13.89 0.07
C ASP A 256 -19.41 -12.52 0.37
N TRP A 257 -18.41 -12.47 1.26
CA TRP A 257 -17.71 -11.24 1.67
C TRP A 257 -16.24 -11.23 1.28
N PHE A 258 -15.64 -12.41 1.07
CA PHE A 258 -14.24 -12.54 0.73
C PHE A 258 -14.05 -13.21 -0.63
N ALA A 259 -13.09 -12.71 -1.42
CA ALA A 259 -12.65 -13.36 -2.65
C ALA A 259 -11.18 -13.72 -2.54
N LEU A 260 -10.82 -14.88 -3.10
CA LEU A 260 -9.46 -15.39 -3.12
C LEU A 260 -8.99 -15.46 -4.58
N TYR A 261 -7.84 -14.87 -4.88
CA TYR A 261 -7.26 -14.86 -6.22
C TYR A 261 -5.88 -15.50 -6.21
N ASP A 262 -5.70 -16.56 -7.00
CA ASP A 262 -4.40 -17.21 -7.16
C ASP A 262 -3.47 -16.37 -8.02
N TYR A 263 -2.29 -16.05 -7.50
CA TYR A 263 -1.23 -15.36 -8.24
C TYR A 263 -0.03 -16.25 -8.59
N GLY A 264 -0.17 -17.57 -8.49
CA GLY A 264 0.84 -18.58 -8.79
C GLY A 264 1.62 -19.02 -7.55
N ASP A 265 2.21 -18.05 -6.85
CA ASP A 265 3.03 -18.29 -5.66
C ASP A 265 2.29 -18.06 -4.34
N GLY A 266 1.01 -17.67 -4.42
CA GLY A 266 0.17 -17.38 -3.27
C GLY A 266 -1.22 -16.91 -3.64
N LEU A 267 -1.87 -16.27 -2.68
CA LEU A 267 -3.24 -15.80 -2.79
C LEU A 267 -3.35 -14.31 -2.43
N VAL A 268 -4.19 -13.59 -3.17
CA VAL A 268 -4.74 -12.30 -2.72
C VAL A 268 -6.11 -12.54 -2.12
N VAL A 269 -6.28 -12.12 -0.86
CA VAL A 269 -7.58 -12.04 -0.19
C VAL A 269 -8.15 -10.65 -0.40
N GLN A 270 -9.35 -10.56 -0.97
CA GLN A 270 -10.16 -9.34 -1.00
C GLN A 270 -11.22 -9.37 0.10
N ALA A 271 -11.28 -8.32 0.92
CA ALA A 271 -12.19 -8.16 2.04
C ALA A 271 -13.32 -7.15 1.73
N GLY A 272 -14.42 -7.64 1.16
CA GLY A 272 -15.59 -6.84 0.79
C GLY A 272 -15.46 -6.10 -0.55
N PRO A 273 -16.54 -5.40 -0.97
CA PRO A 273 -16.66 -4.87 -2.33
C PRO A 273 -15.81 -3.63 -2.62
N ALA A 274 -15.41 -2.88 -1.59
CA ALA A 274 -14.65 -1.64 -1.70
C ALA A 274 -13.75 -1.45 -0.47
N PRO A 275 -12.67 -0.67 -0.52
CA PRO A 275 -11.86 -0.37 0.65
C PRO A 275 -12.68 0.38 1.73
N GLU A 276 -12.26 0.29 3.00
CA GLU A 276 -12.94 0.96 4.11
C GLU A 276 -11.99 1.88 4.87
N GLY A 277 -12.44 3.08 5.22
CA GLY A 277 -11.68 3.95 6.13
C GLY A 277 -11.73 3.47 7.59
N ALA A 278 -12.83 2.84 8.00
CA ALA A 278 -13.07 2.31 9.34
C ALA A 278 -12.73 3.31 10.48
N PRO A 279 -13.47 4.42 10.62
CA PRO A 279 -13.19 5.43 11.64
C PRO A 279 -13.12 4.83 13.05
N VAL A 280 -12.14 5.24 13.85
CA VAL A 280 -11.93 4.72 15.21
C VAL A 280 -13.13 5.02 16.11
N GLU A 281 -13.82 6.13 15.88
CA GLU A 281 -15.00 6.55 16.65
C GLU A 281 -16.30 5.82 16.25
N SER A 282 -16.27 4.98 15.22
CA SER A 282 -17.46 4.22 14.79
C SER A 282 -17.82 3.10 15.76
N ASP A 283 -19.11 2.68 15.78
CA ASP A 283 -19.63 1.59 16.62
C ASP A 283 -19.07 0.22 16.16
N GLY A 284 -17.83 -0.04 16.58
CA GLY A 284 -17.09 -1.28 16.36
C GLY A 284 -16.42 -1.37 14.98
N LYS A 285 -15.27 -2.05 14.94
CA LYS A 285 -14.47 -2.24 13.73
C LYS A 285 -15.23 -3.05 12.67
N PRO A 286 -14.90 -2.97 11.37
CA PRO A 286 -15.51 -3.82 10.35
C PRO A 286 -15.07 -5.28 10.50
N ALA A 287 -16.02 -6.21 10.51
CA ALA A 287 -15.74 -7.65 10.57
C ALA A 287 -14.89 -8.11 9.40
N ARG A 288 -15.10 -7.54 8.20
CA ARG A 288 -14.25 -7.80 7.04
C ARG A 288 -12.78 -7.39 7.20
N LEU A 289 -12.42 -6.52 8.15
CA LEU A 289 -11.03 -6.24 8.49
C LEU A 289 -10.56 -7.02 9.72
N VAL A 290 -11.42 -7.20 10.73
CA VAL A 290 -11.10 -7.91 11.97
C VAL A 290 -10.88 -9.41 11.72
N LEU A 291 -11.73 -10.07 10.94
CA LEU A 291 -11.64 -11.52 10.73
C LEU A 291 -10.36 -11.92 9.98
N PRO A 292 -9.96 -11.26 8.87
CA PRO A 292 -8.65 -11.48 8.28
C PRO A 292 -7.50 -11.13 9.23
N ASN A 293 -7.60 -10.04 10.00
CA ASN A 293 -6.55 -9.67 10.96
C ASN A 293 -6.33 -10.78 12.01
N ALA A 294 -7.43 -11.32 12.56
CA ALA A 294 -7.37 -12.42 13.52
C ALA A 294 -6.77 -13.69 12.89
N LEU A 295 -7.20 -14.06 11.68
CA LEU A 295 -6.67 -15.21 10.95
C LEU A 295 -5.17 -15.07 10.65
N PHE A 296 -4.74 -13.88 10.20
CA PHE A 296 -3.36 -13.62 9.80
C PHE A 296 -2.44 -13.20 10.95
N LYS A 297 -2.97 -13.02 12.17
CA LYS A 297 -2.21 -12.63 13.38
C LYS A 297 -0.95 -13.48 13.62
N PRO A 298 -0.94 -14.81 13.42
CA PRO A 298 0.27 -15.63 13.59
C PRO A 298 1.40 -15.28 12.61
N LEU A 299 1.11 -14.65 11.48
CA LEU A 299 2.08 -14.25 10.45
C LEU A 299 2.55 -12.80 10.60
N ARG A 300 1.97 -12.04 11.54
CA ARG A 300 2.25 -10.62 11.68
C ARG A 300 3.69 -10.41 12.13
N ALA A 301 4.38 -9.47 11.49
CA ALA A 301 5.71 -9.06 11.92
C ALA A 301 5.67 -8.55 13.37
N PRO A 302 6.64 -8.94 14.21
CA PRO A 302 6.68 -8.50 15.62
C PRO A 302 6.92 -6.99 15.75
N GLU A 303 7.61 -6.41 14.79
CA GLU A 303 7.88 -4.97 14.68
C GLU A 303 8.07 -4.62 13.21
N VAL A 304 7.66 -3.40 12.84
CA VAL A 304 7.83 -2.84 11.50
C VAL A 304 8.19 -1.36 11.62
N GLY A 305 9.25 -0.95 10.95
CA GLY A 305 9.55 0.46 10.72
C GLY A 305 8.47 1.10 9.85
N MET A 306 7.85 2.17 10.34
CA MET A 306 6.81 2.90 9.61
C MET A 306 7.24 4.34 9.35
N HIS A 307 7.49 5.12 10.40
CA HIS A 307 7.92 6.52 10.28
C HIS A 307 9.30 6.74 10.86
N THR A 308 9.95 7.79 10.40
CA THR A 308 11.16 8.30 11.04
C THR A 308 10.86 8.83 12.44
N GLY A 309 11.87 8.81 13.32
CA GLY A 309 11.72 9.32 14.68
C GLY A 309 11.36 10.81 14.70
N SER A 310 10.46 11.19 15.62
CA SER A 310 10.03 12.57 15.78
C SER A 310 11.21 13.48 16.17
N VAL A 311 11.31 14.63 15.51
CA VAL A 311 12.34 15.64 15.81
C VAL A 311 11.81 16.75 16.73
N ASN A 312 10.56 17.19 16.53
CA ASN A 312 9.96 18.34 17.20
C ASN A 312 8.74 17.97 18.08
N GLY A 313 8.53 16.68 18.33
CA GLY A 313 7.37 16.18 19.09
C GLY A 313 6.12 15.96 18.23
N GLU A 314 6.26 16.01 16.90
CA GLU A 314 5.17 15.73 15.97
C GLU A 314 4.71 14.25 16.04
N PRO A 315 3.43 13.96 15.78
CA PRO A 315 2.94 12.57 15.74
C PRO A 315 3.75 11.72 14.76
N ARG A 316 4.12 10.50 15.15
CA ARG A 316 4.79 9.52 14.28
C ARG A 316 4.34 8.11 14.65
N PHE A 317 4.20 7.23 13.67
CA PHE A 317 4.19 5.78 13.91
C PHE A 317 5.62 5.28 14.08
N ALA A 318 6.20 5.57 15.24
CA ALA A 318 7.48 5.06 15.67
C ALA A 318 7.35 4.44 17.08
N GLY A 319 8.13 3.38 17.34
CA GLY A 319 8.12 2.68 18.63
C GLY A 319 6.72 2.22 19.06
N TRP A 320 6.27 2.68 20.22
CA TRP A 320 4.98 2.27 20.81
C TRP A 320 3.76 2.59 19.92
N ALA A 321 3.80 3.72 19.19
CA ALA A 321 2.69 4.13 18.33
C ALA A 321 2.57 3.22 17.09
N ALA A 322 3.71 2.82 16.49
CA ALA A 322 3.73 1.82 15.41
C ALA A 322 3.17 0.48 15.91
N GLN A 323 3.59 0.05 17.10
CA GLN A 323 3.09 -1.20 17.71
C GLN A 323 1.58 -1.18 17.99
N HIS A 324 1.04 -0.04 18.42
CA HIS A 324 -0.41 0.12 18.56
C HIS A 324 -1.12 0.07 17.20
N TRP A 325 -0.55 0.73 16.20
CA TRP A 325 -1.11 0.72 14.86
C TRP A 325 -1.13 -0.69 14.24
N LEU A 326 -0.09 -1.51 14.44
CA LEU A 326 -0.04 -2.92 14.01
C LEU A 326 -1.12 -3.79 14.65
N LYS A 327 -1.57 -3.42 15.87
CA LYS A 327 -2.58 -4.13 16.66
C LYS A 327 -3.95 -3.46 16.61
N ARG A 328 -4.13 -2.41 15.79
CA ARG A 328 -5.36 -1.59 15.77
C ARG A 328 -6.62 -2.37 15.40
N LEU A 329 -6.48 -3.53 14.74
CA LEU A 329 -7.58 -4.43 14.37
C LEU A 329 -7.72 -5.64 15.30
N ASP A 330 -6.90 -5.74 16.35
CA ASP A 330 -6.99 -6.82 17.31
C ASP A 330 -8.28 -6.71 18.13
N VAL A 331 -8.81 -7.89 18.44
CA VAL A 331 -9.96 -8.16 19.30
C VAL A 331 -9.63 -9.41 20.11
N GLU A 332 -10.33 -9.62 21.22
CA GLU A 332 -10.19 -10.84 22.00
C GLU A 332 -10.82 -12.03 21.27
N GLU A 333 -10.35 -13.25 21.55
CA GLU A 333 -10.79 -14.45 20.83
C GLU A 333 -12.30 -14.72 21.03
N GLU A 334 -12.80 -14.41 22.22
CA GLU A 334 -14.22 -14.55 22.59
C GLU A 334 -15.12 -13.61 21.78
N GLU A 335 -14.59 -12.51 21.24
CA GLU A 335 -15.32 -11.56 20.41
C GLU A 335 -15.47 -12.05 18.95
N LEU A 336 -14.68 -13.02 18.50
CA LEU A 336 -14.66 -13.44 17.09
C LEU A 336 -16.03 -13.96 16.62
N MET A 337 -16.78 -14.64 17.49
CA MET A 337 -18.14 -15.07 17.15
C MET A 337 -19.10 -13.90 16.95
N ALA A 338 -18.94 -12.81 17.72
CA ALA A 338 -19.72 -11.59 17.52
C ALA A 338 -19.38 -10.92 16.19
N TYR A 339 -18.10 -10.91 15.79
CA TYR A 339 -17.69 -10.40 14.48
C TYR A 339 -18.15 -11.28 13.31
N LYS A 340 -18.16 -12.61 13.46
CA LYS A 340 -18.76 -13.52 12.47
C LYS A 340 -20.26 -13.23 12.28
N ASN A 341 -20.99 -12.91 13.35
CA ASN A 341 -22.38 -12.48 13.26
C ASN A 341 -22.53 -11.09 12.64
N LYS A 342 -21.66 -10.13 13.00
CA LYS A 342 -21.63 -8.78 12.43
C LYS A 342 -21.43 -8.81 10.91
N LEU A 343 -20.55 -9.70 10.42
CA LEU A 343 -20.28 -9.90 8.99
C LEU A 343 -21.56 -10.14 8.18
N LEU A 344 -22.57 -10.83 8.75
CA LEU A 344 -23.82 -11.12 8.05
C LEU A 344 -24.59 -9.86 7.60
N GLY A 345 -24.36 -8.73 8.28
CA GLY A 345 -24.92 -7.43 7.93
C GLY A 345 -24.01 -6.55 7.05
N GLU A 346 -22.78 -6.97 6.79
CA GLU A 346 -21.82 -6.19 5.98
C GLU A 346 -22.06 -6.38 4.47
N PRO A 347 -21.68 -5.38 3.64
CA PRO A 347 -21.83 -5.46 2.19
C PRO A 347 -21.16 -6.69 1.58
N LYS A 348 -21.91 -7.43 0.78
CA LYS A 348 -21.43 -8.61 0.05
C LYS A 348 -20.70 -8.22 -1.23
N LEU A 349 -19.84 -9.13 -1.68
CA LEU A 349 -19.23 -9.07 -2.99
C LEU A 349 -20.27 -9.25 -4.09
N THR A 350 -20.06 -8.57 -5.20
CA THR A 350 -20.86 -8.70 -6.42
C THR A 350 -19.95 -8.98 -7.61
N PRO A 351 -20.48 -9.50 -8.74
CA PRO A 351 -19.69 -9.66 -9.96
C PRO A 351 -19.03 -8.35 -10.45
N ALA A 352 -19.61 -7.19 -10.12
CA ALA A 352 -19.05 -5.88 -10.49
C ALA A 352 -17.83 -5.48 -9.63
N THR A 353 -17.69 -6.06 -8.44
CA THR A 353 -16.65 -5.69 -7.46
C THR A 353 -15.62 -6.80 -7.27
N THR A 354 -15.64 -7.83 -8.10
CA THR A 354 -14.74 -9.00 -8.02
C THR A 354 -14.15 -9.32 -9.38
N LEU A 355 -12.92 -9.84 -9.40
CA LEU A 355 -12.34 -10.38 -10.62
C LEU A 355 -13.00 -11.72 -10.98
N PRO A 356 -13.08 -12.07 -12.28
CA PRO A 356 -13.72 -13.32 -12.72
C PRO A 356 -12.98 -14.58 -12.25
N GLU A 357 -11.67 -14.49 -12.01
CA GLU A 357 -10.77 -15.62 -11.68
C GLU A 357 -10.75 -15.98 -10.18
N ARG A 358 -11.86 -15.81 -9.45
CA ARG A 358 -11.92 -16.14 -8.01
C ARG A 358 -11.98 -17.65 -7.76
N LEU A 359 -11.22 -18.12 -6.76
CA LEU A 359 -11.15 -19.52 -6.31
C LEU A 359 -12.36 -19.99 -5.50
#